data_AF-A0A373CFN2-F1
#
_entry.id   AF-A0A373CFN2-F1
#
_cell.length_a   1.000
_cell.length_b   1.000
_cell.length_c   1.000
_cell.angle_alpha   90.00
_cell.angle_beta   90.00
_cell.angle_gamma   90.00
#
_symmetry.space_group_name_H-M   'P 1'
#
loop_
_entity.id
_entity.type
_entity.pdbx_description
1 polymer ?
#
loop_
_entity_poly.entity_id
_entity_poly.type
_entity_poly.pdbx_seq_one_letter_code
_entity_poly.pdbx_strand_id
1 'polypeptide(L)'
;MTTIGYTDVREELRITPAKVERILYKQEVAVCPECRKDGDGTLVKAATPTALFPHSPASASIVAYVMYHKTFVGTPYYRQESGMFQLGLKLPRETMANWCIQGAGNRTCALNKKLR
;
A
#
# COMPACT_ATOMS: atom_id res chain seq x y z
N MET A 1 39.78 -27.14 20.19
CA MET A 1 40.08 -26.47 18.91
C MET A 1 39.42 -25.10 18.97
N THR A 2 40.20 -24.03 18.98
CA THR A 2 39.72 -22.65 19.11
C THR A 2 39.75 -21.98 17.74
N THR A 3 38.63 -21.39 17.34
CA THR A 3 38.43 -20.74 16.04
C THR A 3 39.22 -19.42 16.00
N ILE A 4 40.15 -19.29 15.06
CA ILE A 4 41.06 -18.13 14.92
C ILE A 4 40.49 -17.04 14.00
N GLY A 5 39.53 -17.37 13.14
CA GLY A 5 38.86 -16.40 12.26
C GLY A 5 37.97 -17.06 11.22
N TYR A 6 37.21 -16.24 10.51
CA TYR A 6 36.38 -16.63 9.37
C TYR A 6 37.06 -16.20 8.08
N THR A 7 37.01 -17.04 7.05
CA THR A 7 37.45 -16.71 5.69
C THR A 7 36.22 -16.72 4.79
N ASP A 8 36.01 -15.65 4.01
CA ASP A 8 34.89 -15.60 3.07
C ASP A 8 35.13 -16.57 1.92
N VAL A 9 34.37 -17.67 1.90
CA VAL A 9 34.55 -18.76 0.94
C VAL A 9 33.78 -18.49 -0.35
N ARG A 10 32.56 -17.95 -0.25
CA ARG A 10 31.72 -17.61 -1.40
C ARG A 10 30.55 -16.73 -0.99
N GLU A 11 30.21 -15.78 -1.84
CA GLU A 11 29.00 -14.98 -1.73
C GLU A 11 27.97 -15.45 -2.77
N GLU A 12 26.72 -15.63 -2.35
CA GLU A 12 25.59 -15.93 -3.23
C GLU A 12 24.46 -14.94 -2.98
N LEU A 13 23.94 -14.35 -4.06
CA LEU A 13 22.79 -13.47 -4.01
C LEU A 13 21.51 -14.29 -4.17
N ARG A 14 20.68 -14.32 -3.12
CA ARG A 14 19.35 -14.95 -3.15
C ARG A 14 18.27 -13.90 -3.26
N ILE A 15 17.44 -14.01 -4.29
CA ILE A 15 16.25 -13.16 -4.46
C ILE A 15 15.06 -13.89 -3.84
N THR A 16 14.44 -13.27 -2.83
CA THR A 16 13.14 -13.72 -2.32
C THR A 16 12.05 -12.97 -3.09
N PRO A 17 11.06 -13.65 -3.68
CA PRO A 17 9.99 -12.99 -4.41
C PRO A 17 9.13 -12.12 -3.50
N ALA A 18 8.33 -11.23 -4.11
CA ALA A 18 7.47 -10.30 -3.39
C ALA A 18 6.51 -11.00 -2.43
N LYS A 19 6.54 -10.62 -1.14
CA LYS A 19 5.52 -11.00 -0.16
C LYS A 19 4.39 -9.99 -0.23
N VAL A 20 3.17 -10.47 -0.46
CA VAL A 20 1.96 -9.63 -0.50
C VAL A 20 1.25 -9.73 0.85
N GLU A 21 1.08 -8.60 1.52
CA GLU A 21 0.40 -8.50 2.81
C GLU A 21 -0.82 -7.58 2.70
N ARG A 22 -1.93 -7.94 3.34
CA ARG A 22 -3.13 -7.12 3.40
C ARG A 22 -3.35 -6.61 4.82
N ILE A 23 -3.13 -5.31 5.02
CA ILE A 23 -3.33 -4.63 6.30
C ILE A 23 -4.76 -4.07 6.34
N LEU A 24 -5.53 -4.45 7.36
CA LEU A 24 -6.90 -3.96 7.58
C LEU A 24 -6.92 -3.03 8.80
N TYR A 25 -7.15 -1.74 8.59
CA TYR A 25 -7.37 -0.78 9.67
C TYR A 25 -8.83 -0.84 10.12
N LYS A 26 -9.06 -1.08 11.41
CA LYS A 26 -10.39 -1.03 12.03
C LYS A 26 -10.45 0.19 12.95
N GLN A 27 -11.53 0.95 12.87
CA GLN A 27 -11.76 2.11 13.72
C GLN A 27 -12.76 1.74 14.81
N GLU A 28 -12.39 1.97 16.07
CA GLU A 28 -13.31 1.85 17.19
C GLU A 28 -14.21 3.09 17.25
N VAL A 29 -15.49 2.86 17.47
CA VAL A 29 -16.49 3.91 17.65
C VAL A 29 -17.10 3.70 19.02
N ALA A 30 -16.89 4.68 19.91
CA ALA A 30 -17.40 4.64 21.27
C ALA A 30 -18.57 5.62 21.43
N VAL A 31 -19.50 5.25 22.30
CA VAL A 31 -20.64 6.07 22.71
C VAL A 31 -20.65 6.13 24.23
N CYS A 32 -20.86 7.31 24.79
CA CYS A 32 -21.11 7.44 26.23
C CYS A 32 -22.47 6.78 26.58
N PRO A 33 -22.51 5.77 27.47
CA PRO A 33 -23.74 5.06 27.81
C PRO A 33 -24.83 5.96 28.43
N GLU A 34 -24.42 7.03 29.13
CA GLU A 34 -25.33 7.97 29.79
C GLU A 34 -25.97 8.92 28.76
N CYS A 35 -25.16 9.57 27.92
CA CYS A 35 -25.66 10.47 26.88
C CYS A 35 -26.53 9.77 25.82
N ARG A 36 -26.42 8.45 25.70
CA ARG A 36 -27.29 7.65 24.81
C ARG A 36 -28.74 7.58 25.31
N LYS A 37 -28.98 7.67 26.63
CA LYS A 37 -30.34 7.58 27.20
C LYS A 37 -31.16 8.84 26.95
N ASP A 38 -30.50 9.99 26.89
CA ASP A 38 -31.13 11.31 26.72
C ASP A 38 -31.34 11.70 25.24
N GLY A 39 -30.99 10.82 24.29
CA GLY A 39 -31.14 11.06 22.85
C GLY A 39 -29.93 11.74 22.18
N ASP A 40 -29.05 12.37 22.95
CA ASP A 40 -27.88 13.12 22.47
C ASP A 40 -26.56 12.32 22.53
N GLY A 41 -26.58 11.10 22.02
CA GLY A 41 -25.41 10.22 21.99
C GLY A 41 -24.40 10.63 20.90
N THR A 42 -23.42 11.48 21.24
CA THR A 42 -22.33 11.83 20.30
C THR A 42 -21.40 10.63 20.08
N LEU A 43 -21.26 10.20 18.83
CA LEU A 43 -20.35 9.13 18.41
C LEU A 43 -18.92 9.67 18.32
N VAL A 44 -18.04 9.24 19.22
CA VAL A 44 -16.62 9.62 19.17
C VAL A 44 -15.85 8.55 18.41
N LYS A 45 -15.07 9.00 17.42
CA LYS A 45 -14.29 8.17 16.51
C LYS A 45 -12.81 8.39 16.78
N ALA A 46 -12.03 7.31 16.88
CA ALA A 46 -10.58 7.40 17.06
C ALA A 46 -9.89 7.98 15.82
N ALA A 47 -8.72 8.61 15.99
CA ALA A 47 -7.93 9.09 14.86
C ALA A 47 -7.38 7.90 14.04
N THR A 48 -7.63 7.89 12.73
CA THR A 48 -7.20 6.82 11.81
C THR A 48 -6.19 7.39 10.82
N PRO A 49 -5.12 6.66 10.46
CA PRO A 49 -4.21 7.09 9.40
C PRO A 49 -4.95 7.31 8.08
N THR A 50 -4.62 8.39 7.39
CA THR A 50 -5.25 8.73 6.11
C THR A 50 -4.85 7.73 5.03
N ALA A 51 -5.84 7.14 4.36
CA ALA A 51 -5.62 6.26 3.23
C ALA A 51 -4.99 7.04 2.05
N LEU A 52 -4.10 6.39 1.30
CA LEU A 52 -3.45 7.00 0.13
C LEU A 52 -4.47 7.38 -0.96
N PHE A 53 -5.39 6.46 -1.27
CA PHE A 53 -6.54 6.71 -2.12
C PHE A 53 -7.82 6.34 -1.35
N PRO A 54 -8.83 7.24 -1.27
CA PRO A 54 -10.10 6.93 -0.63
C PRO A 54 -10.73 5.68 -1.27
N HIS A 55 -11.30 4.80 -0.44
CA HIS A 55 -11.99 3.58 -0.87
C HIS A 55 -11.15 2.61 -1.73
N SER A 56 -9.82 2.71 -1.71
CA SER A 56 -8.93 1.83 -2.45
C SER A 56 -8.03 1.04 -1.51
N PRO A 57 -7.69 -0.23 -1.82
CA PRO A 57 -6.74 -1.02 -1.02
C PRO A 57 -5.28 -0.61 -1.23
N ALA A 58 -5.03 0.54 -1.86
CA ALA A 58 -3.70 0.95 -2.28
C ALA A 58 -2.87 1.48 -1.10
N SER A 59 -1.75 0.83 -0.84
CA SER A 59 -0.66 1.38 -0.04
C SER A 59 0.36 2.10 -0.94
N ALA A 60 1.21 2.95 -0.36
CA ALA A 60 2.30 3.57 -1.11
C ALA A 60 3.27 2.53 -1.73
N SER A 61 3.48 1.40 -1.04
CA SER A 61 4.36 0.32 -1.51
C SER A 61 3.81 -0.41 -2.74
N ILE A 62 2.52 -0.78 -2.74
CA ILE A 62 1.94 -1.50 -3.89
C ILE A 62 1.82 -0.59 -5.13
N VAL A 63 1.52 0.69 -4.92
CA VAL A 63 1.51 1.67 -6.01
C VAL A 63 2.91 1.85 -6.60
N ALA A 64 3.94 2.00 -5.76
CA ALA A 64 5.32 2.10 -6.22
C ALA A 64 5.75 0.84 -7.00
N TYR A 65 5.35 -0.34 -6.54
CA TYR A 65 5.60 -1.60 -7.25
C TYR A 65 4.96 -1.62 -8.64
N VAL A 66 3.66 -1.32 -8.73
CA VAL A 66 2.93 -1.26 -10.02
C VAL A 66 3.56 -0.24 -10.97
N MET A 67 3.95 0.93 -10.45
CA MET A 67 4.62 1.97 -11.23
C MET A 67 5.98 1.50 -11.74
N TYR A 68 6.82 0.91 -10.88
CA TYR A 68 8.13 0.37 -11.27
C TYR A 68 8.00 -0.69 -12.37
N HIS A 69 7.07 -1.64 -12.19
CA HIS A 69 6.83 -2.67 -13.20
C HIS A 69 6.30 -2.11 -14.51
N LYS A 70 5.51 -1.03 -14.47
CA LYS A 70 4.98 -0.38 -15.67
C LYS A 70 6.05 0.43 -16.41
N THR A 71 6.85 1.22 -15.69
CA THR A 71 7.78 2.20 -16.28
C THR A 71 9.16 1.62 -16.55
N PHE A 72 9.75 0.95 -15.57
CA PHE A 72 11.11 0.43 -15.66
C PHE A 72 11.14 -0.95 -16.32
N VAL A 73 10.30 -1.87 -15.85
CA VAL A 73 10.25 -3.25 -16.40
C VAL A 73 9.42 -3.31 -17.69
N GLY A 74 8.59 -2.29 -17.98
CA GLY A 74 7.76 -2.26 -19.19
C GLY A 74 6.64 -3.31 -19.23
N THR A 75 6.25 -3.85 -18.07
CA THR A 75 5.23 -4.91 -17.99
C THR A 75 3.83 -4.32 -18.22
N PRO A 76 3.05 -4.83 -19.20
CA PRO A 76 1.69 -4.35 -19.43
C PRO A 76 0.73 -4.80 -18.31
N TYR A 77 -0.34 -4.03 -18.06
CA TYR A 77 -1.22 -4.25 -16.90
C TYR A 77 -1.90 -5.62 -16.88
N TYR A 78 -2.26 -6.20 -18.03
CA TYR A 78 -2.84 -7.55 -18.07
C TYR A 78 -1.86 -8.62 -17.55
N ARG A 79 -0.55 -8.44 -17.79
CA ARG A 79 0.49 -9.36 -17.31
C ARG A 79 0.76 -9.14 -15.83
N GLN A 80 0.71 -7.88 -15.38
CA GLN A 80 0.77 -7.58 -13.96
C GLN A 80 -0.40 -8.20 -13.19
N GLU A 81 -1.61 -8.16 -13.77
CA GLU A 81 -2.81 -8.78 -13.20
C GLU A 81 -2.66 -10.30 -13.04
N SER A 82 -2.16 -10.98 -14.08
CA SER A 82 -1.82 -12.41 -13.99
C SER A 82 -0.74 -12.70 -12.93
N GLY A 83 0.28 -11.85 -12.81
CA GLY A 83 1.32 -11.99 -11.78
C GLY A 83 0.76 -11.80 -10.36
N MET A 84 -0.12 -10.82 -10.17
CA MET A 84 -0.82 -10.60 -8.89
C MET A 84 -1.72 -11.78 -8.53
N PHE A 85 -2.38 -12.37 -9.52
CA PHE A 85 -3.20 -13.56 -9.33
C PHE A 85 -2.37 -14.76 -8.84
N GLN A 86 -1.16 -14.95 -9.36
CA GLN A 86 -0.23 -15.98 -8.87
C GLN A 86 0.20 -15.74 -7.42
N LEU A 87 0.25 -14.48 -6.99
CA LEU A 87 0.52 -14.08 -5.60
C LEU A 87 -0.75 -14.17 -4.71
N GLY A 88 -1.88 -14.63 -5.23
CA GLY A 88 -3.15 -14.75 -4.51
C GLY A 88 -3.96 -13.45 -4.42
N LEU A 89 -3.54 -12.38 -5.10
CA LEU A 89 -4.21 -11.08 -5.12
C LEU A 89 -5.03 -10.91 -6.40
N LYS A 90 -6.36 -10.86 -6.27
CA LYS A 90 -7.26 -10.49 -7.38
C LYS A 90 -7.35 -8.98 -7.48
N LEU A 91 -6.51 -8.37 -8.31
CA LEU A 91 -6.47 -6.93 -8.53
C LEU A 91 -6.71 -6.62 -10.02
N PRO A 92 -7.83 -5.96 -10.36
CA PRO A 92 -8.15 -5.68 -11.76
C PRO A 92 -7.22 -4.62 -12.34
N ARG A 93 -6.90 -4.76 -13.63
CA ARG A 93 -6.03 -3.85 -14.38
C ARG A 93 -6.48 -2.39 -14.34
N GLU A 94 -7.78 -2.14 -14.30
CA GLU A 94 -8.35 -0.78 -14.25
C GLU A 94 -7.95 -0.09 -12.95
N THR A 95 -7.92 -0.84 -11.84
CA THR A 95 -7.52 -0.31 -10.53
C THR A 95 -6.04 0.06 -10.54
N MET A 96 -5.18 -0.79 -11.10
CA MET A 96 -3.74 -0.49 -11.25
C MET A 96 -3.49 0.73 -12.13
N ALA A 97 -4.19 0.86 -13.25
CA ALA A 97 -4.07 2.02 -14.14
C ALA A 97 -4.53 3.31 -13.44
N ASN A 98 -5.66 3.25 -12.72
CA ASN A 98 -6.18 4.38 -11.96
C ASN A 98 -5.20 4.84 -10.87
N TRP A 99 -4.48 3.93 -10.21
CA TRP A 99 -3.44 4.30 -9.25
C TRP A 99 -2.29 5.07 -9.88
N CYS A 100 -1.82 4.65 -11.05
CA CYS A 100 -0.77 5.37 -11.77
C CYS A 100 -1.23 6.78 -12.17
N ILE A 101 -2.46 6.93 -12.64
CA ILE A 101 -3.03 8.22 -13.05
C ILE A 101 -3.20 9.14 -11.83
N GLN A 102 -3.84 8.66 -10.76
CA GLN A 102 -4.06 9.45 -9.55
C GLN A 102 -2.75 9.78 -8.83
N GLY A 103 -1.81 8.84 -8.77
CA GLY A 103 -0.49 9.05 -8.18
C GLY A 103 0.32 10.12 -8.89
N ALA A 104 0.25 10.18 -10.23
CA ALA A 104 0.88 11.22 -11.03
C ALA A 104 0.15 12.57 -10.91
N GLY A 105 -1.18 12.59 -11.01
CA GLY A 105 -1.99 13.80 -10.97
C GLY A 105 -2.02 14.51 -9.61
N ASN A 106 -2.02 13.76 -8.51
CA ASN A 106 -2.01 14.35 -7.17
C ASN A 106 -0.68 15.04 -6.84
N ARG A 107 0.45 14.51 -7.33
CA ARG A 107 1.76 15.13 -7.11
C ARG A 107 1.94 16.42 -7.90
N THR A 108 1.50 16.48 -9.16
CA THR A 108 1.61 17.70 -9.97
C THR A 108 0.71 18.83 -9.45
N CYS A 109 -0.48 18.50 -8.94
CA CYS A 109 -1.38 19.50 -8.32
C CYS A 109 -0.85 20.00 -6.95
N ALA A 110 -0.30 19.11 -6.12
CA ALA A 110 0.29 19.48 -4.84
C ALA A 110 1.60 20.28 -4.99
N LEU A 111 2.44 19.97 -5.98
CA LEU A 111 3.64 20.74 -6.30
C LEU A 111 3.30 22.12 -6.85
N ASN A 112 2.32 22.22 -7.76
CA ASN A 112 1.89 23.53 -8.28
C ASN A 112 1.22 24.42 -7.24
N LYS A 113 0.61 23.87 -6.19
CA LYS A 113 0.11 24.64 -5.04
C LYS A 113 1.20 25.10 -4.06
N LYS A 114 2.35 24.41 -4.01
CA LYS A 114 3.51 24.82 -3.18
C LYS A 114 4.46 25.77 -3.91
N LEU A 115 4.38 25.83 -5.24
CA LEU A 115 5.20 26.69 -6.11
C LEU A 115 4.49 28.01 -6.48
N ARG A 116 3.32 28.29 -5.91
CA ARG A 116 2.61 29.57 -6.00
C ARG A 116 2.51 30.22 -4.63
#